data_AF-A0A2M4C6S5-F1
#
_entry.id   AF-A0A2M4C6S5-F1
#
_cell.length_a   1.000
_cell.length_b   1.000
_cell.length_c   1.000
_cell.angle_alpha   90.00
_cell.angle_beta   90.00
_cell.angle_gamma   90.00
#
_symmetry.space_group_name_H-M   'P 1'
#
loop_
_entity.id
_entity.type
_entity.pdbx_description
1 polymer ?
#
loop_
_entity_poly.entity_id
_entity_poly.type
_entity_poly.pdbx_seq_one_letter_code
_entity_poly.pdbx_strand_id
1 'polypeptide(L)'
;MSSNVMSRLLVLSSVGIGGYLTGSYLERRRLVEPGHGDYVNAGREHAVTPRDFCPKPGLPIFGTVSAASLIPSSDHTPAPASVNVSRVGQIMKYGFPGLDNIRSFDDYVLSYDRRTRVAHWVFEHMTPDSVRPNDAVDRAKSEFKPDESVHPFFRSLNSDYKGSGFDRGHLAAAGNHRSEQKHCDQTFFLSNMAPQV
;
A
#
# COMPACT_ATOMS: atom_id res chain seq x y z
N MET A 1 17.58 50.65 16.32
CA MET A 1 16.40 49.94 15.78
C MET A 1 15.17 50.73 16.17
N SER A 2 14.28 51.04 15.22
CA SER A 2 13.06 51.82 15.48
C SER A 2 12.14 51.06 16.45
N SER A 3 11.60 51.76 17.46
CA SER A 3 10.69 51.22 18.49
C SER A 3 9.51 50.43 17.91
N ASN A 4 9.09 50.78 16.69
CA ASN A 4 7.99 50.12 15.97
C ASN A 4 8.31 48.70 15.51
N VAL A 5 9.59 48.37 15.25
CA VAL A 5 10.01 47.03 14.82
C VAL A 5 10.07 46.08 16.02
N MET A 6 10.54 46.58 17.16
CA MET A 6 10.61 45.80 18.41
C MET A 6 9.21 45.41 18.90
N SER A 7 8.25 46.34 18.83
CA SER A 7 6.85 46.10 19.22
C SER A 7 6.18 45.03 18.34
N ARG A 8 6.42 45.03 17.03
CA ARG A 8 5.88 44.02 16.11
C ARG A 8 6.45 42.62 16.33
N LEU A 9 7.75 42.51 16.62
CA LEU A 9 8.40 41.24 16.95
C LEU A 9 7.87 40.66 18.27
N LEU A 10 7.68 41.50 19.29
CA LEU A 10 7.10 41.08 20.57
C LEU A 10 5.67 40.56 20.41
N VAL A 11 4.83 41.24 19.62
CA VAL A 11 3.45 40.80 19.36
C VAL A 11 3.40 39.48 18.60
N LEU A 12 4.27 39.27 17.59
CA LEU A 12 4.31 38.00 16.85
C LEU A 12 4.77 36.84 17.73
N SER A 13 5.75 37.07 18.61
CA SER A 13 6.24 36.04 19.52
C SER A 13 5.20 35.64 20.59
N SER A 14 4.43 36.60 21.11
CA SER A 14 3.42 36.32 22.14
C SER A 14 2.21 35.55 21.59
N VAL A 15 1.79 35.85 20.36
CA VAL A 15 0.71 35.10 19.69
C VAL A 15 1.12 33.66 19.40
N GLY A 16 2.35 33.44 18.92
CA GLY A 16 2.87 32.10 18.63
C GLY A 16 2.97 31.22 19.89
N ILE A 17 3.53 31.77 20.96
CA ILE A 17 3.69 31.04 22.24
C ILE A 17 2.33 30.81 22.91
N GLY A 18 1.44 31.80 22.89
CA GLY A 18 0.09 31.67 23.45
C GLY A 18 -0.75 30.61 22.74
N GLY A 19 -0.68 30.55 21.41
CA GLY A 19 -1.35 29.52 20.61
C GLY A 19 -0.81 28.12 20.91
N TYR A 20 0.51 27.96 20.97
CA TYR A 20 1.15 26.66 21.26
C TYR A 20 0.81 26.14 22.66
N LEU A 21 0.88 26.99 23.70
CA LEU A 21 0.56 26.61 25.07
C LEU A 21 -0.92 26.28 25.25
N THR A 22 -1.81 27.07 24.63
CA THR A 22 -3.25 26.82 24.69
C THR A 22 -3.65 25.54 23.95
N GLY A 23 -3.10 25.30 22.76
CA GLY A 23 -3.30 24.07 22.01
C GLY A 23 -2.81 22.83 22.77
N SER A 24 -1.59 22.90 23.31
CA SER A 24 -1.00 21.82 24.13
C SER A 24 -1.81 21.53 25.40
N TYR A 25 -2.40 22.55 26.01
CA TYR A 25 -3.24 22.40 27.20
C TYR A 25 -4.61 21.78 26.88
N LEU A 26 -5.24 22.20 25.79
CA LEU A 26 -6.50 21.63 25.30
C LEU A 26 -6.35 20.15 24.91
N GLU A 27 -5.25 19.82 24.24
CA GLU A 27 -4.94 18.43 23.85
C GLU A 27 -4.70 17.54 25.07
N ARG A 28 -3.98 18.03 26.09
CA ARG A 28 -3.84 17.32 27.38
C ARG A 28 -5.16 17.18 28.11
N ARG A 29 -6.05 18.19 28.08
CA ARG A 29 -7.37 18.09 28.70
C ARG A 29 -8.30 17.11 27.98
N ARG A 30 -8.22 16.99 26.65
CA ARG A 30 -8.92 15.94 25.89
C ARG A 30 -8.51 14.52 26.31
N LEU A 31 -7.26 14.33 26.75
CA LEU A 31 -6.77 13.04 27.24
C LEU A 31 -7.10 12.78 28.71
N VAL A 32 -7.56 13.79 29.46
CA VAL A 32 -7.82 13.72 30.91
C VAL A 32 -9.32 13.71 31.24
N GLU A 33 -10.20 14.16 30.34
CA GLU A 33 -11.66 14.02 30.47
C GLU A 33 -12.10 12.58 30.13
N PRO A 34 -12.56 11.78 31.11
CA PRO A 34 -13.09 10.46 30.86
C PRO A 34 -14.59 10.60 30.56
N GLY A 35 -14.99 10.82 29.29
CA GLY A 35 -16.44 10.87 29.03
C GLY A 35 -17.01 11.34 27.70
N HIS A 36 -16.23 11.59 26.65
CA HIS A 36 -16.83 11.86 25.33
C HIS A 36 -15.94 11.42 24.16
N GLY A 37 -15.61 10.14 24.17
CA GLY A 37 -15.19 9.45 22.96
C GLY A 37 -16.31 8.52 22.52
N ASP A 38 -16.96 8.82 21.41
CA ASP A 38 -17.82 7.89 20.65
C ASP A 38 -17.01 6.75 20.00
N TYR A 39 -15.92 6.33 20.64
CA TYR A 39 -15.16 5.14 20.30
C TYR A 39 -15.58 4.04 21.27
N VAL A 40 -16.66 3.35 20.92
CA VAL A 40 -17.06 2.12 21.60
C VAL A 40 -16.00 1.05 21.29
N ASN A 41 -15.10 0.83 22.24
CA ASN A 41 -14.61 -0.49 22.64
C ASN A 41 -13.71 -0.33 23.88
N ALA A 42 -14.30 -0.40 25.06
CA ALA A 42 -13.55 -0.69 26.28
C ALA A 42 -14.43 -1.53 27.21
N GLY A 43 -14.16 -2.84 27.18
CA GLY A 43 -14.56 -3.76 28.23
C GLY A 43 -13.88 -3.40 29.55
N ARG A 44 -14.63 -3.69 30.62
CA ARG A 44 -14.40 -3.37 32.02
C ARG A 44 -13.31 -4.28 32.63
N GLU A 45 -12.25 -3.70 33.22
CA GLU A 45 -11.31 -4.43 34.10
C GLU A 45 -11.61 -4.16 35.58
N HIS A 46 -11.65 -5.21 36.40
CA HIS A 46 -11.44 -5.15 37.85
C HIS A 46 -10.08 -5.81 38.15
N ALA A 47 -9.30 -5.13 38.99
CA ALA A 47 -7.90 -5.36 39.31
C ALA A 47 -7.58 -6.60 40.15
N VAL A 48 -6.41 -7.24 39.93
CA VAL A 48 -5.55 -7.90 40.95
C VAL A 48 -4.06 -7.93 40.49
N THR A 49 -3.19 -7.79 41.50
CA THR A 49 -1.71 -7.70 41.71
C THR A 49 -0.75 -8.70 40.98
N PRO A 50 0.59 -8.81 41.30
CA PRO A 50 1.66 -8.43 40.37
C PRO A 50 2.64 -9.58 39.99
N ARG A 51 3.32 -9.38 38.85
CA ARG A 51 4.37 -10.23 38.25
C ARG A 51 3.85 -11.44 37.48
N ASP A 52 3.64 -11.21 36.19
CA ASP A 52 4.17 -12.04 35.13
C ASP A 52 4.41 -11.14 33.91
N PHE A 53 5.61 -11.19 33.33
CA PHE A 53 5.83 -10.55 32.03
C PHE A 53 4.96 -11.28 31.01
N CYS A 54 3.85 -10.66 30.62
CA CYS A 54 3.04 -11.15 29.51
C CYS A 54 3.85 -10.99 28.22
N PRO A 55 4.16 -12.06 27.49
CA PRO A 55 4.72 -11.93 26.15
C PRO A 55 3.63 -11.29 25.30
N LYS A 56 3.85 -10.03 24.90
CA LYS A 56 3.00 -9.39 23.89
C LYS A 56 2.94 -10.32 22.69
N PRO A 57 1.77 -10.53 22.07
CA PRO A 57 1.66 -11.39 20.90
C PRO A 57 2.68 -10.88 19.88
N GLY A 58 3.69 -11.71 19.64
CA GLY A 58 4.67 -11.46 18.61
C GLY A 58 3.89 -11.25 17.33
N LEU A 59 4.04 -10.07 16.72
CA LEU A 59 3.76 -9.94 15.30
C LEU A 59 4.45 -11.13 14.62
N PRO A 60 3.78 -11.90 13.74
CA PRO A 60 4.49 -12.91 12.99
C PRO A 60 5.57 -12.19 12.17
N ILE A 61 6.82 -12.24 12.65
CA ILE A 61 7.99 -11.65 11.96
C ILE A 61 8.29 -12.42 10.67
N PHE A 62 7.61 -13.53 10.43
CA PHE A 62 7.61 -14.19 9.14
C PHE A 62 6.15 -14.55 8.81
N GLY A 63 5.59 -13.87 7.80
CA GLY A 63 4.57 -14.54 7.01
C GLY A 63 5.21 -15.83 6.53
N THR A 64 4.64 -16.98 6.90
CA THR A 64 5.07 -18.27 6.37
C THR A 64 4.82 -18.26 4.86
N VAL A 65 5.82 -17.83 4.11
CA VAL A 65 5.93 -18.15 2.70
C VAL A 65 6.14 -19.65 2.69
N SER A 66 5.18 -20.39 2.15
CA SER A 66 5.35 -21.81 1.87
C SER A 66 6.50 -21.93 0.88
N ALA A 67 7.71 -22.18 1.40
CA ALA A 67 8.88 -22.47 0.60
C ALA A 67 8.66 -23.81 -0.12
N ALA A 68 9.08 -23.86 -1.38
CA ALA A 68 8.92 -25.01 -2.27
C ALA A 68 9.35 -26.32 -1.60
N SER A 69 8.45 -27.30 -1.57
CA SER A 69 8.80 -28.68 -1.24
C SER A 69 9.77 -29.23 -2.29
N LEU A 70 10.89 -29.81 -1.85
CA LEU A 70 11.81 -30.53 -2.72
C LEU A 70 11.07 -31.69 -3.39
N ILE A 71 11.03 -31.69 -4.72
CA ILE A 71 10.54 -32.83 -5.51
C ILE A 71 11.69 -33.84 -5.60
N PRO A 72 11.56 -35.06 -5.05
CA PRO A 72 12.56 -36.09 -5.28
C PRO A 72 12.50 -36.49 -6.76
N SER A 73 13.66 -36.58 -7.41
CA SER A 73 13.80 -37.08 -8.77
C SER A 73 13.46 -38.58 -8.81
N SER A 74 12.18 -38.93 -8.88
CA SER A 74 11.74 -40.27 -9.21
C SER A 74 11.68 -40.39 -10.73
N ASP A 75 12.55 -41.24 -11.26
CA ASP A 75 12.76 -41.57 -12.67
C ASP A 75 11.57 -42.40 -13.23
N HIS A 76 10.38 -41.82 -13.18
CA HIS A 76 9.16 -42.43 -13.68
C HIS A 76 8.35 -41.37 -14.40
N THR A 77 8.28 -41.48 -15.72
CA THR A 77 7.44 -40.67 -16.60
C THR A 77 6.00 -40.62 -16.07
N PRO A 78 5.47 -39.46 -15.64
CA PRO A 78 4.05 -39.29 -15.43
C PRO A 78 3.50 -38.40 -16.56
N ALA A 79 2.38 -38.80 -17.14
CA ALA A 79 1.52 -37.89 -17.91
C ALA A 79 1.30 -36.58 -17.12
N PRO A 80 1.14 -35.41 -17.78
CA PRO A 80 1.19 -34.12 -17.10
C PRO A 80 0.00 -33.98 -16.16
N ALA A 81 0.21 -34.28 -14.87
CA ALA A 81 -0.68 -33.85 -13.82
C ALA A 81 -0.66 -32.31 -13.84
N SER A 82 -1.79 -31.69 -14.15
CA SER A 82 -1.96 -30.24 -14.12
C SER A 82 -1.78 -29.77 -12.68
N VAL A 83 -0.54 -29.47 -12.29
CA VAL A 83 -0.26 -28.80 -11.03
C VAL A 83 -0.92 -27.43 -11.14
N ASN A 84 -2.03 -27.22 -10.44
CA ASN A 84 -2.72 -25.94 -10.36
C ASN A 84 -1.85 -24.97 -9.53
N VAL A 85 -0.74 -24.51 -10.11
CA VAL A 85 0.13 -23.49 -9.52
C VAL A 85 -0.67 -22.20 -9.44
N SER A 86 -0.70 -21.56 -8.27
CA SER A 86 -1.37 -20.27 -8.09
C SER A 86 -0.84 -19.24 -9.10
N ARG A 87 -1.68 -18.29 -9.52
CA ARG A 87 -1.26 -17.29 -10.53
C ARG A 87 -0.03 -16.49 -10.09
N VAL A 88 0.03 -16.12 -8.81
CA VAL A 88 1.23 -15.50 -8.19
C VAL A 88 2.45 -16.41 -8.28
N GLY A 89 2.31 -17.72 -8.02
CA GLY A 89 3.42 -18.67 -8.14
C GLY A 89 3.93 -18.83 -9.58
N GLN A 90 3.05 -18.69 -10.57
CA GLN A 90 3.46 -18.66 -11.98
C GLN A 90 4.20 -17.36 -12.32
N ILE A 91 3.70 -16.21 -11.87
CA ILE A 91 4.33 -14.90 -12.10
C ILE A 91 5.70 -14.83 -11.43
N MET A 92 5.79 -15.28 -10.19
CA MET A 92 6.99 -15.20 -9.36
C MET A 92 7.82 -16.50 -9.39
N LYS A 93 7.74 -17.26 -10.50
CA LYS A 93 8.46 -18.54 -10.68
C LYS A 93 9.95 -18.45 -10.35
N TYR A 94 10.57 -17.30 -10.66
CA TYR A 94 12.01 -17.06 -10.47
C TYR A 94 12.34 -16.29 -9.18
N GLY A 95 11.40 -16.21 -8.24
CA GLY A 95 11.58 -15.52 -6.96
C GLY A 95 11.20 -14.04 -6.99
N PHE A 96 11.24 -13.42 -5.81
CA PHE A 96 10.85 -12.03 -5.60
C PHE A 96 12.08 -11.11 -5.62
N PRO A 97 12.08 -9.98 -6.36
CA PRO A 97 13.16 -8.99 -6.30
C PRO A 97 13.37 -8.38 -4.91
N GLY A 98 12.31 -8.30 -4.11
CA GLY A 98 12.28 -7.87 -2.71
C GLY A 98 10.93 -8.21 -2.09
N LEU A 99 10.74 -7.98 -0.78
CA LEU A 99 9.52 -8.41 -0.08
C LEU A 99 8.74 -7.26 0.59
N ASP A 100 9.10 -6.01 0.32
CA ASP A 100 8.41 -4.87 0.94
C ASP A 100 7.03 -4.63 0.29
N ASN A 101 5.99 -4.50 1.11
CA ASN A 101 4.60 -4.20 0.72
C ASN A 101 4.14 -4.89 -0.58
N ILE A 102 4.21 -6.23 -0.61
CA ILE A 102 3.80 -7.03 -1.76
C ILE A 102 2.28 -7.02 -1.94
N ARG A 103 1.87 -6.86 -3.20
CA ARG A 103 0.48 -6.80 -3.65
C ARG A 103 0.32 -7.72 -4.84
N SER A 104 -0.57 -8.69 -4.71
CA SER A 104 -0.95 -9.59 -5.79
C SER A 104 -2.24 -9.10 -6.44
N PHE A 105 -2.16 -8.75 -7.71
CA PHE A 105 -3.33 -8.57 -8.56
C PHE A 105 -3.60 -9.88 -9.33
N ASP A 106 -4.65 -9.89 -10.13
CA ASP A 106 -5.09 -11.12 -10.80
C ASP A 106 -4.07 -11.56 -11.85
N ASP A 107 -3.34 -10.63 -12.47
CA ASP A 107 -2.44 -10.94 -13.59
C ASP A 107 -1.05 -10.30 -13.51
N TYR A 108 -0.74 -9.58 -12.43
CA TYR A 108 0.61 -9.07 -12.13
C TYR A 108 0.84 -8.99 -10.61
N VAL A 109 2.11 -8.87 -10.23
CA VAL A 109 2.54 -8.67 -8.84
C VAL A 109 3.29 -7.36 -8.73
N LEU A 110 3.11 -6.65 -7.63
CA LEU A 110 3.70 -5.35 -7.38
C LEU A 110 4.27 -5.27 -5.95
N SER A 111 5.40 -4.58 -5.79
CA SER A 111 5.93 -4.15 -4.50
C SER A 111 5.83 -2.64 -4.39
N TYR A 112 5.14 -2.11 -3.37
CA TYR A 112 4.83 -0.68 -3.28
C TYR A 112 5.76 0.09 -2.33
N ASP A 113 6.42 1.14 -2.83
CA ASP A 113 7.20 2.05 -2.00
C ASP A 113 6.28 3.11 -1.37
N ARG A 114 5.93 2.90 -0.10
CA ARG A 114 5.08 3.84 0.66
C ARG A 114 5.68 5.23 0.83
N ARG A 115 7.01 5.36 0.76
CA ARG A 115 7.72 6.64 0.92
C ARG A 115 7.64 7.47 -0.35
N THR A 116 7.83 6.86 -1.51
CA THR A 116 7.79 7.57 -2.81
C THR A 116 6.42 7.56 -3.47
N ARG A 117 5.48 6.75 -2.96
CA ARG A 117 4.11 6.56 -3.49
C ARG A 117 4.07 5.98 -4.91
N VAL A 118 5.13 5.29 -5.32
CA VAL A 118 5.23 4.53 -6.58
C VAL A 118 5.65 3.09 -6.27
N ALA A 119 5.60 2.18 -7.23
CA ALA A 119 6.11 0.83 -6.99
C ALA A 119 7.64 0.81 -6.94
N HIS A 120 8.20 -0.06 -6.10
CA HIS A 120 9.60 -0.48 -6.21
C HIS A 120 9.83 -1.27 -7.49
N TRP A 121 8.92 -2.21 -7.77
CA TRP A 121 8.94 -3.06 -8.95
C TRP A 121 7.54 -3.62 -9.21
N VAL A 122 7.33 -4.02 -10.46
CA VAL A 122 6.22 -4.85 -10.90
C VAL A 122 6.78 -6.10 -11.57
N PHE A 123 6.00 -7.18 -11.59
CA PHE A 123 6.38 -8.43 -12.22
C PHE A 123 5.19 -9.00 -12.97
N GLU A 124 5.43 -9.39 -14.22
CA GLU A 124 4.42 -9.87 -15.15
C GLU A 124 4.86 -11.22 -15.72
N HIS A 125 3.92 -12.13 -15.93
CA HIS A 125 4.15 -13.36 -16.68
C HIS A 125 3.24 -13.38 -17.90
N MET A 126 3.84 -13.10 -19.06
CA MET A 126 3.15 -12.97 -20.33
C MET A 126 3.18 -14.29 -21.10
N THR A 127 2.08 -14.60 -21.76
CA THR A 127 1.96 -15.71 -22.72
C THR A 127 1.43 -15.15 -24.04
N PRO A 128 1.62 -15.86 -25.17
CA PRO A 128 1.06 -15.43 -26.45
C PRO A 128 -0.46 -15.21 -26.41
N ASP A 129 -1.18 -15.96 -25.57
CA ASP A 129 -2.62 -15.82 -25.42
C ASP A 129 -3.01 -14.63 -24.52
N SER A 130 -2.22 -14.31 -23.49
CA SER A 130 -2.56 -13.22 -22.55
C SER A 130 -2.43 -11.82 -23.15
N VAL A 131 -1.62 -11.68 -24.20
CA VAL A 131 -1.33 -10.38 -24.86
C VAL A 131 -2.04 -10.23 -26.20
N ARG A 132 -2.69 -11.29 -26.69
CA ARG A 132 -3.43 -11.27 -27.95
C ARG A 132 -4.56 -10.24 -27.86
N PRO A 133 -4.87 -9.51 -28.96
CA PRO A 133 -6.08 -8.71 -29.03
C PRO A 133 -7.32 -9.53 -28.67
N ASN A 134 -8.15 -8.97 -27.80
CA ASN A 134 -9.37 -9.57 -27.31
C ASN A 134 -10.47 -8.50 -27.35
N ASP A 135 -11.50 -8.73 -28.16
CA ASP A 135 -12.60 -7.78 -28.35
C ASP A 135 -13.47 -7.63 -27.08
N ALA A 136 -13.35 -8.56 -26.13
CA ALA A 136 -14.01 -8.47 -24.83
C ALA A 136 -13.32 -7.49 -23.87
N VAL A 137 -12.09 -7.05 -24.17
CA VAL A 137 -11.31 -6.13 -23.33
C VAL A 137 -11.17 -4.77 -24.01
N ASP A 138 -11.77 -3.77 -23.40
CA ASP A 138 -11.75 -2.38 -23.85
C ASP A 138 -11.07 -1.49 -22.81
N ARG A 139 -9.88 -0.99 -23.17
CA ARG A 139 -9.09 -0.08 -22.33
C ARG A 139 -9.78 1.26 -22.07
N ALA A 140 -10.67 1.70 -22.95
CA ALA A 140 -11.38 2.97 -22.77
C ALA A 140 -12.35 2.94 -21.58
N LYS A 141 -12.73 1.76 -21.10
CA LYS A 141 -13.58 1.57 -19.91
C LYS A 141 -12.79 1.62 -18.60
N SER A 142 -11.47 1.57 -18.65
CA SER A 142 -10.61 1.54 -17.48
C SER A 142 -10.30 2.98 -17.02
N GLU A 143 -10.47 3.22 -15.71
CA GLU A 143 -10.28 4.54 -15.12
C GLU A 143 -9.13 4.55 -14.12
N PHE A 144 -8.29 5.58 -14.19
CA PHE A 144 -7.24 5.81 -13.20
C PHE A 144 -7.85 6.07 -11.83
N LYS A 145 -7.60 5.16 -10.88
CA LYS A 145 -8.21 5.22 -9.56
C LYS A 145 -7.21 4.92 -8.44
N PRO A 146 -7.39 5.56 -7.26
CA PRO A 146 -6.57 5.26 -6.10
C PRO A 146 -6.73 3.79 -5.67
N ASP A 147 -5.64 3.18 -5.20
CA ASP A 147 -5.68 1.84 -4.62
C ASP A 147 -6.12 1.92 -3.15
N GLU A 148 -7.36 1.54 -2.88
CA GLU A 148 -7.97 1.66 -1.56
C GLU A 148 -7.32 0.78 -0.49
N SER A 149 -6.62 -0.27 -0.91
CA SER A 149 -5.93 -1.14 0.04
C SER A 149 -4.58 -0.56 0.50
N VAL A 150 -4.09 0.52 -0.12
CA VAL A 150 -2.98 1.32 0.40
C VAL A 150 -3.52 2.30 1.43
N HIS A 151 -2.91 2.36 2.62
CA HIS A 151 -3.30 3.30 3.67
C HIS A 151 -3.25 4.75 3.14
N PRO A 152 -4.25 5.62 3.45
CA PRO A 152 -4.38 6.96 2.87
C PRO A 152 -3.10 7.83 2.94
N PHE A 153 -2.30 7.72 4.00
CA PHE A 153 -1.05 8.49 4.13
C PHE A 153 0.02 8.19 3.07
N PHE A 154 -0.05 7.02 2.44
CA PHE A 154 0.92 6.56 1.46
C PHE A 154 0.31 6.42 0.07
N ARG A 155 -0.97 6.77 -0.10
CA ARG A 155 -1.71 6.56 -1.33
C ARG A 155 -1.53 7.75 -2.27
N SER A 156 -1.10 7.49 -3.49
CA SER A 156 -1.12 8.46 -4.58
C SER A 156 -2.54 8.71 -5.07
N LEU A 157 -2.85 9.96 -5.41
CA LEU A 157 -4.15 10.42 -5.90
C LEU A 157 -4.03 11.05 -7.29
N ASN A 158 -5.14 11.10 -8.03
CA ASN A 158 -5.17 11.77 -9.34
C ASN A 158 -4.82 13.27 -9.24
N SER A 159 -5.07 13.90 -8.08
CA SER A 159 -4.67 15.28 -7.81
C SER A 159 -3.17 15.50 -7.82
N ASP A 160 -2.37 14.46 -7.49
CA ASP A 160 -0.91 14.57 -7.45
C ASP A 160 -0.30 14.65 -8.86
N TYR A 161 -0.97 14.04 -9.83
CA TYR A 161 -0.57 14.05 -11.23
C TYR A 161 -1.16 15.22 -12.02
N LYS A 162 -2.36 15.68 -11.65
CA LYS A 162 -3.08 16.74 -12.36
C LYS A 162 -2.30 18.05 -12.34
N GLY A 163 -1.90 18.54 -13.52
CA GLY A 163 -1.16 19.79 -13.66
C GLY A 163 0.32 19.70 -13.27
N SER A 164 0.85 18.49 -13.04
CA SER A 164 2.26 18.27 -12.69
C SER A 164 3.22 18.42 -13.88
N GLY A 165 2.72 18.32 -15.11
CA GLY A 165 3.53 18.19 -16.32
C GLY A 165 3.97 16.76 -16.64
N PHE A 166 3.54 15.76 -15.84
CA PHE A 166 3.84 14.35 -16.05
C PHE A 166 2.58 13.53 -16.27
N ASP A 167 2.72 12.48 -17.07
CA ASP A 167 1.69 11.48 -17.25
C ASP A 167 1.68 10.45 -16.12
N ARG A 168 0.53 9.78 -15.94
CA ARG A 168 0.39 8.59 -15.08
C ARG A 168 0.93 7.38 -15.85
N GLY A 169 2.25 7.23 -15.83
CA GLY A 169 2.95 6.17 -16.53
C GLY A 169 2.73 4.82 -15.86
N HIS A 170 2.23 3.85 -16.61
CA HIS A 170 2.05 2.48 -16.12
C HIS A 170 3.41 1.80 -15.95
N LEU A 171 3.56 1.02 -14.88
CA LEU A 171 4.68 0.08 -14.74
C LEU A 171 4.31 -1.27 -15.35
N ALA A 172 3.23 -1.91 -14.87
CA ALA A 172 2.59 -3.04 -15.55
C ALA A 172 1.60 -2.48 -16.59
N ALA A 173 1.90 -2.67 -17.87
CA ALA A 173 1.18 -1.99 -18.95
C ALA A 173 -0.15 -2.68 -19.25
N ALA A 174 -1.23 -1.89 -19.43
CA ALA A 174 -2.57 -2.40 -19.78
C ALA A 174 -2.58 -3.37 -20.98
N GLY A 175 -1.70 -3.14 -21.96
CA GLY A 175 -1.57 -4.00 -23.15
C GLY A 175 -1.07 -5.42 -22.88
N ASN A 176 -0.48 -5.68 -21.71
CA ASN A 176 0.01 -7.01 -21.33
C ASN A 176 -1.09 -7.88 -20.70
N HIS A 177 -2.23 -7.28 -20.33
CA HIS A 177 -3.28 -7.86 -19.50
C HIS A 177 -4.63 -7.90 -20.25
N ARG A 178 -4.69 -8.64 -21.37
CA ARG A 178 -5.82 -8.62 -22.31
C ARG A 178 -6.72 -9.85 -22.25
N SER A 179 -6.45 -10.78 -21.33
CA SER A 179 -7.29 -11.97 -21.16
C SER A 179 -8.69 -11.62 -20.63
N GLU A 180 -8.77 -10.69 -19.68
CA GLU A 180 -10.03 -10.29 -19.04
C GLU A 180 -10.05 -8.79 -18.78
N GLN A 181 -11.24 -8.16 -18.82
CA GLN A 181 -11.39 -6.72 -18.57
C GLN A 181 -10.86 -6.33 -17.20
N LYS A 182 -11.10 -7.18 -16.19
CA LYS A 182 -10.65 -6.96 -14.82
C LYS A 182 -9.12 -6.89 -14.71
N HIS A 183 -8.39 -7.72 -15.47
CA HIS A 183 -6.93 -7.69 -15.48
C HIS A 183 -6.43 -6.35 -16.01
N CYS A 184 -7.00 -5.88 -17.13
CA CYS A 184 -6.73 -4.56 -17.68
C CYS A 184 -7.07 -3.45 -16.67
N ASP A 185 -8.25 -3.47 -16.06
CA ASP A 185 -8.70 -2.45 -15.10
C ASP A 185 -7.79 -2.34 -13.87
N GLN A 186 -7.25 -3.45 -13.37
CA GLN A 186 -6.31 -3.46 -12.25
C GLN A 186 -4.99 -2.75 -12.57
N THR A 187 -4.62 -2.62 -13.85
CA THR A 187 -3.41 -1.86 -14.23
C THR A 187 -3.58 -0.36 -14.04
N PHE A 188 -4.81 0.14 -13.97
CA PHE A 188 -5.13 1.57 -13.80
C PHE A 188 -5.15 2.02 -12.33
N PHE A 189 -4.80 1.14 -11.39
CA PHE A 189 -4.56 1.57 -10.01
C PHE A 189 -3.36 2.50 -9.93
N LEU A 190 -3.49 3.60 -9.18
CA LEU A 190 -2.41 4.57 -9.02
C LEU A 190 -1.18 4.00 -8.30
N SER A 191 -1.31 2.87 -7.60
CA SER A 191 -0.17 2.14 -7.04
C SER A 191 0.77 1.57 -8.13
N ASN A 192 0.26 1.33 -9.34
CA ASN A 192 0.99 0.91 -10.53
C ASN A 192 1.48 2.09 -11.39
N MET A 193 1.35 3.33 -10.91
CA MET A 193 1.77 4.52 -11.65
C MET A 193 3.08 5.09 -11.13
N ALA A 194 3.86 5.65 -12.06
CA ALA A 194 4.94 6.57 -11.77
C ALA A 194 4.84 7.79 -12.71
N PRO A 195 5.27 8.98 -12.28
CA PRO A 195 5.36 10.15 -13.18
C PRO A 195 6.31 9.86 -14.36
N GLN A 196 5.83 10.03 -15.59
CA GLN A 196 6.62 9.85 -16.83
C GLN A 196 6.53 11.11 -17.71
N VAL A 197 7.60 11.40 -18.46
CA VAL A 197 7.76 12.59 -19.35
C VAL A 197 7.13 12.39 -20.73
#